data_AF-A0A8X6G7J1-F1
#
_entry.id   AF-A0A8X6G7J1-F1
#
_cell.length_a   1.000
_cell.length_b   1.000
_cell.length_c   1.000
_cell.angle_alpha   90.00
_cell.angle_beta   90.00
_cell.angle_gamma   90.00
#
_symmetry.space_group_name_H-M   'P 1'
#
loop_
_entity.id
_entity.type
_entity.pdbx_description
1 polymer ?
#
loop_
_entity_poly.entity_id
_entity_poly.type
_entity_poly.pdbx_seq_one_letter_code
_entity_poly.pdbx_strand_id
1 'polypeptide(L)'
;MEDISAVKIPAFVSSDPALWFGMLESTFELAIPKPITDERTKYNYCVAHLSPDAAMAVRDVILSPRSTNPYSKLKEEVIAR
;
A
#
# COMPACT_ATOMS: atom_id res chain seq x y z
N MET A 1 25.11 -8.21 -13.06
CA MET A 1 23.85 -8.48 -12.35
C MET A 1 23.38 -7.13 -11.87
N GLU A 2 22.32 -6.57 -12.43
CA GLU A 2 21.75 -5.34 -11.88
C GLU A 2 21.24 -5.67 -10.48
N ASP A 3 21.75 -4.98 -9.46
CA ASP A 3 21.23 -5.08 -8.11
C ASP A 3 19.79 -4.58 -8.11
N ILE A 4 18.84 -5.51 -8.16
CA ILE A 4 17.41 -5.20 -7.99
C ILE A 4 17.25 -4.79 -6.52
N SER A 5 17.34 -3.49 -6.25
CA SER A 5 17.03 -2.96 -4.92
C SER A 5 15.57 -3.24 -4.61
N ALA A 6 15.32 -3.96 -3.52
CA ALA A 6 13.96 -4.10 -2.98
C ALA A 6 13.35 -2.71 -2.76
N VAL A 7 12.07 -2.57 -3.08
CA VAL A 7 11.33 -1.31 -2.90
C VAL A 7 11.26 -1.00 -1.41
N LYS A 8 11.79 0.16 -1.01
CA LYS A 8 11.81 0.60 0.38
C LYS A 8 10.53 1.36 0.68
N ILE A 9 9.61 0.69 1.37
CA ILE A 9 8.32 1.26 1.73
C ILE A 9 8.47 2.21 2.94
N PRO A 10 7.89 3.42 2.91
CA PRO A 10 7.91 4.32 4.06
C PRO A 10 7.16 3.73 5.26
N ALA A 11 7.61 4.07 6.47
CA ALA A 11 6.89 3.71 7.68
C ALA A 11 5.48 4.30 7.68
N PHE A 12 4.50 3.52 8.16
CA PHE A 12 3.11 3.95 8.22
C PHE A 12 2.91 5.15 9.13
N VAL A 13 2.20 6.17 8.64
CA VAL A 13 1.88 7.39 9.40
C VAL A 13 0.42 7.30 9.85
N SER A 14 0.18 6.68 11.01
CA SER A 14 -1.18 6.46 11.51
C SER A 14 -1.95 7.75 11.84
N SER A 15 -1.24 8.85 12.11
CA SER A 15 -1.84 10.17 12.34
C SER A 15 -2.33 10.84 11.06
N ASP A 16 -1.81 10.44 9.91
CA ASP A 16 -2.20 10.96 8.58
C ASP A 16 -2.00 9.87 7.51
N PRO A 17 -2.95 8.92 7.39
CA PRO A 17 -2.84 7.85 6.41
C PRO A 17 -2.80 8.38 4.97
N ALA A 18 -3.45 9.50 4.68
CA ALA A 18 -3.47 10.11 3.36
C ALA A 18 -2.06 10.56 2.93
N LEU A 19 -1.32 11.20 3.84
CA LEU A 19 0.09 11.53 3.63
C LEU A 19 0.93 10.27 3.34
N TRP A 20 0.73 9.21 4.12
CA TRP A 20 1.46 7.95 3.91
C TRP A 20 1.21 7.37 2.52
N PHE A 21 -0.04 7.32 2.07
CA PHE A 21 -0.34 6.86 0.71
C PHE A 21 0.30 7.75 -0.36
N GLY A 22 0.39 9.07 -0.16
CA GLY A 22 1.11 9.96 -1.07
C GLY A 22 2.61 9.62 -1.19
N MET A 23 3.28 9.37 -0.07
CA MET A 23 4.68 8.92 -0.06
C MET A 23 4.85 7.53 -0.71
N LEU A 24 3.89 6.65 -0.48
CA LEU A 24 3.90 5.30 -1.02
C LEU A 24 3.74 5.26 -2.54
N GLU A 25 2.86 6.08 -3.10
CA GLU A 25 2.68 6.22 -4.55
C GLU A 25 3.97 6.72 -5.23
N SER A 26 4.62 7.71 -4.62
CA SER A 26 5.94 8.20 -5.10
C SER A 26 6.99 7.07 -5.11
N THR A 27 6.94 6.19 -4.10
CA THR A 27 7.83 5.02 -4.01
C THR A 27 7.55 4.01 -5.12
N PHE A 28 6.28 3.78 -5.46
CA PHE A 28 5.88 2.90 -6.55
C PHE A 28 6.26 3.46 -7.92
N GLU A 29 6.15 4.77 -8.12
CA GLU A 29 6.57 5.45 -9.35
C GLU A 29 8.08 5.37 -9.57
N LEU A 30 8.87 5.45 -8.49
CA LEU A 30 10.34 5.42 -8.54
C LEU A 30 10.92 3.99 -8.46
N ALA A 31 10.08 2.95 -8.46
CA ALA A 31 10.56 1.57 -8.40
C ALA A 31 11.41 1.21 -9.64
N ILE A 32 12.48 0.42 -9.42
CA ILE A 32 13.46 0.01 -10.44
C ILE A 32 13.40 -1.52 -10.58
N PRO A 33 13.49 -2.08 -11.81
CA PRO A 33 13.77 -1.43 -13.10
C PRO A 33 12.58 -0.72 -13.74
N LYS A 34 11.37 -0.87 -13.20
CA LYS A 34 10.16 -0.22 -13.70
C LYS A 34 9.21 0.15 -12.55
N PRO A 35 8.35 1.17 -12.75
CA PRO A 35 7.32 1.53 -11.79
C PRO A 35 6.40 0.36 -11.44
N ILE A 36 5.95 0.32 -10.19
CA ILE A 36 4.89 -0.60 -9.75
C ILE A 36 3.55 0.01 -10.11
N THR A 37 2.87 -0.56 -11.09
CA THR A 37 1.54 -0.10 -11.53
C THR A 37 0.43 -1.11 -11.27
N ASP A 38 0.77 -2.38 -11.03
CA ASP A 38 -0.20 -3.44 -10.79
C ASP A 38 -0.90 -3.25 -9.43
N GLU A 39 -2.23 -3.15 -9.45
CA GLU A 39 -3.08 -2.94 -8.27
C GLU A 39 -2.84 -4.00 -7.19
N ARG A 40 -2.71 -5.27 -7.59
CA ARG A 40 -2.50 -6.36 -6.62
C ARG A 40 -1.14 -6.27 -5.95
N THR A 41 -0.12 -5.88 -6.69
CA THR A 41 1.24 -5.66 -6.17
C THR A 41 1.24 -4.49 -5.20
N LYS A 42 0.65 -3.35 -5.56
CA LYS A 42 0.50 -2.19 -4.65
C LYS A 42 -0.26 -2.56 -3.37
N TYR A 43 -1.35 -3.30 -3.52
CA TYR A 43 -2.15 -3.80 -2.39
C TYR A 43 -1.32 -4.65 -1.43
N ASN A 44 -0.54 -5.61 -1.94
CA ASN A 44 0.30 -6.47 -1.12
C ASN A 44 1.34 -5.67 -0.32
N TYR A 45 1.98 -4.66 -0.95
CA TYR A 45 2.90 -3.77 -0.25
C TYR A 45 2.21 -2.98 0.85
N CYS A 46 1.01 -2.45 0.60
CA CYS A 46 0.23 -1.77 1.63
C CYS A 46 -0.06 -2.66 2.81
N VAL A 47 -0.69 -3.82 2.58
CA VAL A 47 -1.10 -4.74 3.65
C VAL A 47 0.09 -5.15 4.52
N ALA A 48 1.26 -5.38 3.92
CA ALA A 48 2.46 -5.75 4.65
C ALA A 48 3.04 -4.63 5.55
N HIS A 49 2.63 -3.37 5.33
CA HIS A 49 3.21 -2.20 6.02
C HIS A 49 2.19 -1.40 6.83
N LEU A 50 0.92 -1.78 6.84
CA LEU A 50 -0.05 -1.21 7.78
C LEU A 50 0.34 -1.52 9.22
N SER A 51 0.06 -0.59 10.14
CA SER A 51 0.13 -0.90 11.57
C SER A 51 -0.92 -1.96 11.94
N PRO A 52 -0.73 -2.72 13.03
CA PRO A 52 -1.73 -3.68 13.50
C PRO A 52 -3.13 -3.06 13.66
N ASP A 53 -3.20 -1.86 14.25
CA ASP A 53 -4.47 -1.15 14.47
C ASP A 53 -5.16 -0.78 13.15
N ALA A 54 -4.41 -0.25 12.18
CA ALA A 54 -4.95 0.07 10.87
C ALA A 54 -5.41 -1.18 10.12
N ALA A 55 -4.62 -2.26 10.15
CA ALA A 55 -4.99 -3.54 9.55
C ALA A 55 -6.24 -4.15 10.19
N MET A 56 -6.41 -4.00 11.51
CA MET A 56 -7.63 -4.40 12.20
C MET A 56 -8.84 -3.58 11.77
N ALA A 57 -8.68 -2.26 11.58
CA ALA A 57 -9.76 -1.36 11.17
C ALA A 57 -10.34 -1.68 9.79
N VAL A 58 -9.51 -2.21 8.88
CA VAL A 58 -9.90 -2.61 7.50
C VAL A 58 -9.82 -4.12 7.27
N ARG A 59 -9.94 -4.92 8.34
CA ARG A 59 -9.82 -6.39 8.30
C ARG A 59 -10.73 -7.03 7.26
N ASP A 60 -11.95 -6.53 7.12
CA ASP A 60 -12.94 -7.01 6.15
C ASP A 60 -12.44 -6.85 4.70
N VAL A 61 -11.79 -5.72 4.40
CA VAL A 61 -11.15 -5.44 3.11
C VAL A 61 -9.99 -6.42 2.87
N ILE A 62 -9.16 -6.65 3.90
CA ILE A 62 -7.98 -7.50 3.80
C ILE A 62 -8.34 -8.97 3.59
N LEU A 63 -9.32 -9.47 4.34
CA LEU A 63 -9.71 -10.88 4.35
C LEU A 63 -10.69 -11.25 3.23
N SER A 64 -11.32 -10.26 2.59
CA SER A 64 -12.23 -10.47 1.46
C SER A 64 -11.89 -9.56 0.28
N PRO A 65 -10.70 -9.73 -0.36
CA PRO A 65 -10.29 -8.90 -1.49
C PRO A 65 -11.05 -9.30 -2.76
N ARG A 66 -12.31 -8.89 -2.87
CA ARG A 66 -13.18 -9.14 -4.03
C ARG A 66 -13.16 -8.00 -5.06
N SER A 67 -12.39 -6.95 -4.79
CA SER A 67 -12.33 -5.78 -5.68
C SER A 67 -11.47 -6.08 -6.92
N THR A 68 -11.91 -5.59 -8.08
CA THR A 68 -11.10 -5.50 -9.30
C THR A 68 -9.93 -4.53 -9.12
N ASN A 69 -10.08 -3.53 -8.24
CA ASN A 69 -9.07 -2.54 -7.88
C ASN A 69 -8.79 -2.63 -6.36
N PRO A 70 -8.06 -3.68 -5.92
CA PRO A 70 -7.85 -3.95 -4.49
C PRO A 70 -7.05 -2.87 -3.76
N TYR A 71 -6.05 -2.25 -4.40
CA TYR A 71 -5.26 -1.20 -3.77
C TYR A 71 -6.08 0.07 -3.61
N SER A 72 -6.79 0.49 -4.67
CA SER A 72 -7.66 1.67 -4.64
C SER A 72 -8.70 1.56 -3.51
N LYS A 73 -9.36 0.40 -3.39
CA LYS A 73 -10.35 0.17 -2.32
C LYS A 73 -9.72 0.17 -0.92
N LEU A 74 -8.55 -0.46 -0.75
CA LEU A 74 -7.85 -0.44 0.53
C LEU A 74 -7.45 0.97 0.94
N LYS A 75 -6.95 1.77 0.00
CA LYS A 75 -6.56 3.17 0.22
C LYS A 75 -7.72 4.02 0.71
N GLU A 76 -8.87 3.94 0.04
CA GLU A 76 -10.09 4.64 0.44
C GLU A 76 -10.51 4.28 1.87
N GLU A 77 -10.57 2.98 2.18
CA GLU A 77 -11.02 2.51 3.49
C GLU A 77 -10.04 2.89 4.59
N VAL A 78 -8.73 2.75 4.39
CA VAL A 78 -7.72 3.13 5.40
C VAL A 78 -7.74 4.63 5.69
N ILE A 79 -7.99 5.48 4.69
CA ILE A 79 -8.09 6.94 4.87
C ILE A 79 -9.40 7.34 5.57
N ALA A 80 -10.47 6.55 5.41
CA ALA A 80 -11.79 6.87 5.93
C ALA A 80 -12.02 6.45 7.40
N ARG A 81 -11.12 5.65 8.00
CA ARG A 81 -11.22 5.17 9.39
C ARG A 81 -10.51 6.09 10.36
#